data_AF-A0A919QEZ0-F1
#
_entry.id   AF-A0A919QEZ0-F1
#
_cell.length_a   1.000
_cell.length_b   1.000
_cell.length_c   1.000
_cell.angle_alpha   90.00
_cell.angle_beta   90.00
_cell.angle_gamma   90.00
#
_symmetry.space_group_name_H-M   'P 1'
#
loop_
_entity.id
_entity.type
_entity.pdbx_description
1 polymer ?
#
loop_
_entity_poly.entity_id
_entity_poly.type
_entity_poly.pdbx_seq_one_letter_code
_entity_poly.pdbx_strand_id
1 'polypeptide(L)' 'MASGVYLTFFGSFVFGTPGFPLSDVPLQAIAEDVAAGRLDATPSRVFGFGEIREAHRVMEANQAGGKMVVVLT' A
#
# COMPACT_ATOMS: atom_id res chain seq x y z
N MET A 1 -24.40 -20.22 -10.57
CA MET A 1 -23.97 -18.82 -10.82
C MET A 1 -22.49 -18.77 -10.45
N ALA A 2 -21.59 -18.69 -11.44
CA ALA A 2 -20.16 -18.66 -11.14
C ALA A 2 -19.85 -17.34 -10.45
N SER A 3 -19.69 -17.34 -9.11
CA SER A 3 -19.25 -16.17 -8.36
C SER A 3 -17.76 -15.95 -8.68
N GLY A 4 -17.47 -15.41 -9.86
CA GLY A 4 -16.14 -14.97 -10.23
C GLY A 4 -15.83 -13.71 -9.45
N VAL A 5 -15.19 -13.86 -8.29
CA VAL A 5 -14.64 -12.71 -7.55
C VAL A 5 -13.58 -12.07 -8.44
N TYR A 6 -13.77 -10.80 -8.78
CA TYR A 6 -12.81 -10.02 -9.55
C TYR A 6 -11.66 -9.59 -8.61
N LEU A 7 -10.55 -10.34 -8.66
CA LEU A 7 -9.31 -10.00 -7.96
C LEU A 7 -8.29 -9.51 -8.99
N THR A 8 -7.93 -8.23 -8.90
CA THR A 8 -6.86 -7.64 -9.72
C THR A 8 -5.63 -7.45 -8.86
N PHE A 9 -4.53 -8.09 -9.26
CA PHE A 9 -3.21 -7.89 -8.68
C PHE A 9 -2.33 -7.16 -9.69
N PHE A 10 -1.67 -6.10 -9.23
CA PHE A 10 -0.64 -5.40 -10.01
C PHE A 10 0.68 -5.47 -9.25
N GLY A 11 1.63 -6.25 -9.77
CA GLY A 11 2.99 -6.31 -9.25
C GLY A 11 3.91 -5.36 -10.02
N SER A 12 4.65 -4.51 -9.31
CA SER A 12 5.71 -3.67 -9.90
C SER A 12 7.08 -4.23 -9.49
N PHE A 13 7.61 -5.15 -10.29
CA PHE A 13 8.87 -5.86 -10.00
C PHE A 13 10.07 -5.22 -10.70
N VAL A 14 10.30 -3.92 -10.49
CA VAL A 14 11.41 -3.18 -11.11
C VAL A 14 12.57 -3.06 -10.12
N PHE A 15 13.65 -3.81 -10.36
CA PHE A 15 14.86 -3.80 -9.52
C PHE A 15 15.94 -2.82 -10.00
N GLY A 16 15.58 -1.94 -10.94
CA GLY A 16 16.49 -0.99 -11.58
C GLY A 16 17.28 -1.59 -12.75
N THR A 17 17.93 -0.72 -13.51
CA THR A 17 18.87 -1.04 -14.59
C THR A 17 20.14 -0.21 -14.40
N PRO A 18 21.26 -0.47 -15.09
CA PRO A 18 22.44 0.39 -14.98
C PRO A 18 22.18 1.87 -15.31
N GLY A 19 21.21 2.17 -16.20
CA GLY A 19 20.80 3.55 -16.52
C GLY A 19 19.73 4.13 -15.59
N PHE A 20 19.17 3.32 -14.69
CA PHE A 20 18.18 3.72 -13.69
C PHE A 20 18.33 2.82 -12.46
N PRO A 21 19.37 3.01 -11.64
CA PRO A 21 19.65 2.11 -10.54
C PRO A 21 18.63 2.31 -9.42
N LEU A 22 18.24 1.23 -8.75
CA LEU A 22 17.27 1.29 -7.66
C LEU A 22 17.77 2.14 -6.48
N SER A 23 19.09 2.25 -6.31
CA SER A 23 19.72 3.07 -5.27
C SER A 23 19.41 4.56 -5.37
N ASP A 24 19.05 5.05 -6.56
CA ASP A 24 18.71 6.47 -6.75
C ASP A 24 17.27 6.77 -6.31
N VAL A 25 16.47 5.73 -6.03
CA VAL A 25 15.15 5.90 -5.43
C VAL A 25 15.32 6.23 -3.95
N PRO A 26 14.80 7.38 -3.46
CA PRO A 26 15.08 7.90 -2.12
C PRO A 26 14.24 7.20 -1.02
N LEU A 27 14.10 5.87 -1.08
CA LEU A 27 13.27 5.11 -0.12
C LEU A 27 13.76 5.30 1.32
N GLN A 28 15.08 5.30 1.53
CA GLN A 28 15.69 5.51 2.84
C GLN A 28 15.43 6.92 3.37
N ALA A 29 15.63 7.95 2.53
CA ALA A 29 15.36 9.34 2.91
C ALA A 29 13.89 9.56 3.27
N ILE A 30 12.95 8.96 2.54
CA ILE A 30 11.52 8.98 2.86
C ILE A 30 11.27 8.37 4.25
N ALA A 31 11.87 7.21 4.54
CA ALA A 31 11.72 6.57 5.86
C ALA A 31 12.29 7.44 6.99
N GLU A 32 13.41 8.11 6.76
CA GLU A 32 14.02 9.06 7.70
C GLU A 32 13.16 10.30 7.92
N ASP A 33 12.54 10.85 6.85
CA ASP A 33 11.61 11.97 6.95
C ASP A 33 10.35 11.60 7.74
N VAL A 34 9.82 10.39 7.57
CA VAL A 34 8.71 9.87 8.39
C VAL A 34 9.14 9.73 9.85
N ALA A 35 10.29 9.10 10.11
CA ALA A 35 10.80 8.92 11.46
C ALA A 35 11.08 10.25 12.18
N ALA A 36 11.49 11.27 11.42
CA ALA A 36 11.72 12.63 11.92
C ALA A 36 10.45 13.49 11.99
N GLY A 37 9.28 12.97 11.60
CA GLY A 37 8.01 13.71 11.58
C GLY A 37 7.92 14.81 10.52
N ARG A 38 8.82 14.81 9.53
CA ARG A 38 8.79 15.72 8.38
C ARG A 38 7.78 15.29 7.31
N LEU A 39 7.49 13.99 7.24
CA LEU A 39 6.48 13.41 6.36
C LEU A 39 5.41 12.68 7.19
N ASP A 40 4.14 13.05 7.02
CA ASP A 40 3.03 12.28 7.58
C ASP A 40 2.73 11.06 6.70
N ALA A 41 3.07 9.88 7.19
CA ALA A 41 2.77 8.61 6.55
C ALA A 41 1.74 7.77 7.33
N THR A 42 0.98 8.40 8.23
CA THR A 42 -0.03 7.72 9.05
C THR A 42 -1.09 7.08 8.14
N PRO A 43 -1.39 5.78 8.30
CA PRO A 43 -2.49 5.14 7.57
C PRO A 43 -3.82 5.83 7.88
N SER A 44 -4.67 6.01 6.88
CA SER A 44 -6.03 6.51 7.10
C SER A 44 -6.88 5.49 7.85
N ARG A 45 -6.64 4.19 7.61
CA ARG A 45 -7.35 3.06 8.23
C ARG A 45 -6.43 1.85 8.32
N VAL A 46 -6.53 1.10 9.43
CA VAL A 46 -5.82 -0.16 9.64
C VAL A 46 -6.86 -1.26 9.88
N PHE A 47 -6.72 -2.38 9.20
CA PHE A 47 -7.60 -3.55 9.28
C PHE A 47 -6.79 -4.79 9.69
N GLY A 48 -7.40 -5.71 10.42
CA GLY A 48 -6.87 -7.06 10.60
C GLY A 48 -7.10 -7.92 9.34
N PHE A 49 -6.34 -9.01 9.19
CA PHE A 49 -6.51 -9.92 8.05
C PHE A 49 -7.95 -10.48 7.92
N GLY A 50 -8.62 -10.77 9.04
CA GLY A 50 -10.02 -11.20 9.04
C GLY A 50 -11.02 -10.16 8.50
N GLU A 51 -10.62 -8.90 8.44
CA GLU A 51 -11.43 -7.77 7.97
C GLU A 51 -11.15 -7.44 6.50
N ILE A 52 -10.42 -8.29 5.76
CA ILE A 52 -10.07 -8.02 4.35
C ILE A 52 -11.30 -7.71 3.47
N ARG A 53 -12.44 -8.34 3.75
CA ARG A 53 -13.70 -8.06 3.06
C ARG A 53 -14.22 -6.63 3.31
N GLU A 54 -14.02 -6.10 4.52
CA GLU A 54 -14.33 -4.71 4.88
C GLU A 54 -13.39 -3.76 4.14
N ALA A 55 -12.08 -4.02 4.17
CA ALA A 55 -11.07 -3.20 3.51
C ALA A 55 -11.38 -3.03 2.01
N HIS A 56 -11.74 -4.12 1.33
CA HIS A 56 -12.18 -4.06 -0.06
C HIS A 56 -13.48 -3.29 -0.24
N ARG A 57 -14.50 -3.49 0.61
CA ARG A 57 -15.77 -2.75 0.48
C ARG A 57 -15.57 -1.23 0.59
N VAL A 58 -14.72 -0.80 1.52
CA VAL A 58 -14.34 0.61 1.68
C VAL A 58 -13.63 1.14 0.44
N MET A 59 -12.74 0.34 -0.15
CA MET A 59 -12.04 0.69 -1.39
C MET A 59 -13.03 0.88 -2.56
N GLU A 60 -13.90 -0.11 -2.78
CA GLU A 60 -14.91 -0.09 -3.85
C GLU A 60 -15.92 1.05 -3.69
N ALA A 61 -16.22 1.45 -2.45
CA ALA A 61 -17.09 2.58 -2.16
C ALA A 61 -16.41 3.95 -2.35
N ASN A 62 -15.14 4.00 -2.78
CA ASN A 62 -14.31 5.21 -2.84
C ASN A 62 -14.16 5.92 -1.48
N GLN A 63 -14.12 5.15 -0.39
CA GLN A 63 -14.04 5.65 1.00
C GLN A 63 -12.69 5.39 1.67
N ALA A 64 -11.65 5.09 0.89
CA ALA A 64 -10.31 4.80 1.42
C ALA A 64 -9.69 6.01 2.15
N GLY A 65 -9.88 7.22 1.61
CA GLY A 65 -9.44 8.48 2.23
C GLY A 65 -7.93 8.62 2.42
N GLY A 66 -7.11 7.70 1.90
CA GLY A 66 -5.67 7.64 2.11
C GLY A 66 -5.15 6.20 2.04
N LYS A 67 -3.98 5.98 2.66
CA LYS A 67 -3.34 4.66 2.73
C LYS A 67 -4.10 3.76 3.71
N MET A 68 -4.70 2.68 3.21
CA MET A 68 -5.25 1.61 4.03
C MET A 68 -4.21 0.50 4.21
N VAL A 69 -4.10 -0.05 5.42
CA VAL A 69 -3.14 -1.12 5.76
C VAL A 69 -3.90 -2.32 6.30
N VAL A 70 -3.52 -3.52 5.87
CA VAL A 70 -3.97 -4.79 6.45
C VAL A 70 -2.79 -5.41 7.19
N VAL A 71 -2.95 -5.69 8.48
CA VAL A 71 -1.90 -6.33 9.30
C VAL A 71 -2.07 -7.85 9.31
N LEU A 72 -0.94 -8.55 9.22
CA LEU A 72 -0.82 -10.00 9.36
C LEU A 72 -0.30 -10.30 10.77
N THR A 73 -1.16 -10.14 11.77
CA THR A 73 -0.86 -10.50 13.17
C THR A 73 -1.48 -11.84 13.52
#